data_AF-A0A9N7RJX7-F1
#
_entry.id   AF-A0A9N7RJX7-F1
#
_cell.length_a   1.000
_cell.length_b   1.000
_cell.length_c   1.000
_cell.angle_alpha   90.00
_cell.angle_beta   90.00
_cell.angle_gamma   90.00
#
_symmetry.space_group_name_H-M   'P 1'
#
loop_
_entity.id
_entity.type
_entity.pdbx_description
1 polymer ?
#
loop_
_entity_poly.entity_id
_entity_poly.type
_entity_poly.pdbx_seq_one_letter_code
_entity_poly.pdbx_strand_id
1 'polypeptide(L)'
;MNGMAFWKTTGGKVVAFDPKTEVCGVVTLPRGSPARGALVEIRGQLAYVGISESDYAVEMYYGVEMGLRKRVELFQEVGGVGGCYCGVLPYCEEGKVMVVVGGLVYCCGLEDKRIKEVGRWWWAEFTESTRFFPYVNTLVHVD
;
A
#
# COMPACT_ATOMS: atom_id res chain seq x y z
N MET A 1 6.53 14.07 -5.82
CA MET A 1 6.75 13.43 -7.15
C MET A 1 6.40 14.39 -8.32
N ASN A 2 7.31 14.62 -9.27
CA ASN A 2 7.27 15.70 -10.29
C ASN A 2 6.29 15.49 -11.47
N GLY A 3 5.01 15.20 -11.21
CA GLY A 3 4.01 15.03 -12.29
C GLY A 3 4.16 13.74 -13.11
N MET A 4 5.01 12.81 -12.65
CA MET A 4 5.06 11.45 -13.18
C MET A 4 3.89 10.63 -12.63
N ALA A 5 3.31 9.79 -13.48
CA ALA A 5 2.30 8.80 -13.13
C ALA A 5 2.96 7.45 -12.84
N PHE A 6 2.45 6.74 -11.83
CA PHE A 6 2.97 5.43 -11.43
C PHE A 6 1.85 4.43 -11.21
N TRP A 7 2.06 3.20 -11.66
CA TRP A 7 1.14 2.10 -11.39
C TRP A 7 1.86 0.75 -11.32
N LYS A 8 1.30 -0.16 -10.52
CA LYS A 8 1.76 -1.55 -10.43
C LYS A 8 1.02 -2.40 -11.47
N THR A 9 1.76 -3.19 -12.22
CA THR A 9 1.23 -4.22 -13.13
C THR A 9 0.91 -5.50 -12.37
N THR A 10 0.07 -6.37 -12.97
CA THR A 10 -0.22 -7.70 -12.41
C THR A 10 1.04 -8.54 -12.20
N GLY A 11 2.10 -8.33 -13.01
CA GLY A 11 3.39 -9.02 -12.90
C GLY A 11 4.35 -8.45 -11.85
N GLY A 12 3.91 -7.56 -10.95
CA GLY A 12 4.77 -7.01 -9.89
C GLY A 12 5.78 -5.96 -10.38
N LYS A 13 5.61 -5.44 -11.60
CA LYS A 13 6.41 -4.33 -12.11
C LYS A 13 5.72 -3.00 -11.82
N VAL A 14 6.48 -1.98 -11.46
CA VAL A 14 6.05 -0.60 -11.34
C VAL A 14 6.44 0.12 -12.62
N VAL A 15 5.47 0.70 -13.29
CA VAL A 15 5.69 1.55 -14.46
C VAL A 15 5.66 3.00 -14.01
N ALA A 16 6.64 3.78 -14.46
CA ALA A 16 6.72 5.22 -14.32
C ALA A 16 6.51 5.84 -15.70
N PHE A 17 5.64 6.83 -15.80
CA PHE A 17 5.37 7.53 -17.05
C PHE A 17 5.41 9.03 -16.81
N ASP A 18 6.22 9.74 -17.60
CA ASP A 18 6.22 11.20 -17.64
C ASP A 18 5.31 11.66 -18.80
N PRO A 19 4.13 12.24 -18.53
CA PRO A 19 3.22 12.69 -19.57
C PRO A 19 3.75 13.89 -20.37
N LYS A 20 4.77 14.61 -19.88
CA LYS A 20 5.34 15.77 -20.58
C LYS A 20 6.39 15.38 -21.61
N THR A 21 7.20 14.38 -21.29
CA THR A 21 8.29 13.90 -22.15
C THR A 21 7.95 12.60 -22.87
N GLU A 22 6.81 11.98 -22.52
CA GLU A 22 6.36 10.66 -22.99
C GLU A 22 7.36 9.53 -22.69
N VAL A 23 8.28 9.75 -21.74
CA VAL A 23 9.27 8.76 -21.33
C VAL A 23 8.66 7.77 -20.33
N CYS A 24 8.91 6.48 -20.58
CA CYS A 24 8.47 5.39 -19.74
C CYS A 24 9.68 4.70 -19.09
N GLY A 25 9.58 4.44 -17.78
CA GLY A 25 10.53 3.64 -17.02
C GLY A 25 9.85 2.46 -16.35
N VAL A 26 10.60 1.38 -16.12
CA VAL A 26 10.08 0.20 -15.43
C VAL A 26 11.02 -0.16 -14.28
N VAL A 27 10.45 -0.32 -13.10
CA VAL A 27 11.14 -0.83 -11.91
C VAL A 27 10.44 -2.12 -11.48
N THR A 28 11.21 -3.12 -11.06
CA THR A 28 10.65 -4.41 -10.64
C THR A 28 10.61 -4.49 -9.13
N LEU A 29 9.48 -4.87 -8.55
CA LEU A 29 9.43 -5.15 -7.11
C LEU A 29 10.18 -6.45 -6.82
N PRO A 30 10.86 -6.56 -5.67
CA PRO A 30 11.51 -7.78 -5.25
C PRO A 30 10.56 -8.98 -5.29
N ARG A 31 11.08 -10.14 -5.68
CA ARG A 31 10.30 -11.38 -5.67
C ARG A 31 9.81 -11.67 -4.24
N GLY A 32 8.54 -11.99 -4.10
CA GLY A 32 7.91 -12.20 -2.80
C GLY A 32 7.34 -10.93 -2.17
N SER A 33 7.47 -9.75 -2.81
CA SER A 33 6.76 -8.56 -2.37
C SER A 33 5.25 -8.81 -2.30
N PRO A 34 4.53 -8.24 -1.31
CA PRO A 34 3.09 -8.42 -1.19
C PRO A 34 2.34 -8.17 -2.49
N ALA A 35 1.31 -8.98 -2.75
CA ALA A 35 0.50 -8.82 -3.96
C ALA A 35 -0.38 -7.56 -3.89
N ARG A 36 -0.95 -7.29 -2.71
CA ARG A 36 -1.96 -6.25 -2.46
C ARG A 36 -1.37 -5.10 -1.65
N GLY A 37 -0.71 -4.20 -2.37
CA GLY A 37 -0.07 -3.03 -1.77
C GLY A 37 -0.33 -1.79 -2.59
N ALA A 38 0.04 -0.64 -2.04
CA ALA A 38 -0.14 0.65 -2.67
C ALA A 38 1.21 1.31 -2.98
N LEU A 39 1.23 2.09 -4.06
CA LEU A 39 2.29 3.04 -4.33
C LEU A 39 1.96 4.35 -3.61
N VAL A 40 2.88 4.83 -2.78
CA VAL A 40 2.73 6.03 -1.96
C VAL A 40 4.02 6.85 -1.99
N GLU A 41 3.94 8.12 -1.59
CA GLU A 41 5.10 8.98 -1.43
C GLU A 41 5.51 9.02 0.06
N ILE A 42 6.77 8.71 0.37
CA ILE A 42 7.32 8.77 1.72
C ILE A 42 8.56 9.64 1.68
N ARG A 43 8.52 10.78 2.39
CA ARG A 43 9.63 11.75 2.45
C ARG A 43 10.16 12.14 1.05
N GLY A 44 9.27 12.35 0.09
CA GLY A 44 9.63 12.73 -1.28
C GLY A 44 10.04 11.56 -2.20
N GLN A 45 10.05 10.32 -1.70
CA GLN A 45 10.43 9.14 -2.46
C GLN A 45 9.23 8.24 -2.75
N LEU A 46 9.18 7.68 -3.96
CA LEU A 46 8.22 6.63 -4.29
C LEU A 46 8.51 5.40 -3.43
N ALA A 47 7.48 4.91 -2.76
CA ALA A 47 7.51 3.69 -1.99
C ALA A 47 6.36 2.77 -2.40
N TYR A 48 6.63 1.47 -2.38
CA TYR A 48 5.61 0.45 -2.40
C TYR A 48 5.40 -0.08 -0.99
N VAL A 49 4.17 -0.01 -0.49
CA VAL A 49 3.81 -0.47 0.85
C VAL A 49 2.81 -1.61 0.70
N GLY A 50 3.12 -2.75 1.31
CA GLY A 50 2.30 -3.94 1.27
C GLY A 50 2.14 -4.56 2.66
N ILE A 51 1.28 -5.56 2.76
CA ILE A 51 1.13 -6.38 3.96
C ILE A 51 1.39 -7.84 3.60
N SER A 52 2.27 -8.48 4.37
CA SER A 52 2.62 -9.88 4.22
C SER A 52 1.43 -10.76 4.59
N GLU A 53 1.09 -11.75 3.75
CA GLU A 53 -0.02 -12.66 4.00
C GLU A 53 0.30 -13.71 5.08
N SER A 54 1.58 -13.97 5.36
CA SER A 54 2.00 -15.01 6.30
C SER A 54 1.94 -14.56 7.76
N ASP A 55 2.28 -13.30 8.03
CA ASP A 55 2.45 -12.76 9.37
C ASP A 55 1.86 -11.36 9.56
N TYR A 56 1.14 -10.85 8.55
CA TYR A 56 0.48 -9.54 8.58
C TYR A 56 1.42 -8.37 8.89
N ALA A 57 2.72 -8.54 8.66
CA ALA A 57 3.68 -7.46 8.78
C ALA A 57 3.53 -6.48 7.61
N VAL A 58 3.57 -5.19 7.91
CA VAL A 58 3.62 -4.15 6.88
C VAL A 58 5.06 -4.05 6.37
N GLU A 59 5.22 -4.13 5.06
CA GLU A 59 6.49 -4.12 4.36
C GLU A 59 6.58 -2.90 3.46
N MET A 60 7.70 -2.19 3.54
CA MET A 60 7.93 -0.93 2.83
C MET A 60 9.17 -1.04 1.96
N TYR A 61 8.95 -0.84 0.66
CA TYR A 61 9.93 -0.97 -0.39
C TYR A 61 10.19 0.40 -1.01
N TYR A 62 11.42 0.89 -0.98
CA TYR A 62 11.74 2.20 -1.54
C TYR A 62 13.22 2.32 -1.90
N GLY A 63 13.54 3.41 -2.61
CA GLY A 63 14.83 3.65 -3.25
C GLY A 63 14.85 3.18 -4.70
N VAL A 64 16.01 3.35 -5.36
CA VAL A 64 16.18 3.14 -6.80
C VAL A 64 15.75 1.74 -7.25
N GLU A 65 16.07 0.72 -6.46
CA GLU A 65 15.78 -0.68 -6.78
C GLU A 65 14.49 -1.21 -6.13
N MET A 66 13.72 -0.37 -5.45
CA MET A 66 12.53 -0.79 -4.68
C MET A 66 12.79 -1.97 -3.73
N GLY A 67 13.97 -2.01 -3.10
CA GLY A 67 14.30 -3.05 -2.11
C GLY A 67 13.48 -2.90 -0.82
N LEU A 68 13.30 -4.00 -0.08
CA LEU A 68 12.68 -3.96 1.26
C LEU A 68 13.57 -3.15 2.21
N ARG A 69 13.01 -2.14 2.87
CA ARG A 69 13.75 -1.25 3.77
C ARG A 69 13.20 -1.20 5.19
N LYS A 70 11.89 -1.37 5.35
CA LYS A 70 11.25 -1.39 6.66
C LYS A 70 10.18 -2.48 6.69
N ARG A 71 10.14 -3.21 7.80
CA ARG A 71 9.10 -4.18 8.14
C ARG A 71 8.56 -3.84 9.52
N VAL A 72 7.24 -3.76 9.66
CA VAL A 72 6.56 -3.41 10.91
C VAL A 72 5.55 -4.48 11.25
N GLU A 73 5.78 -5.19 12.35
CA GLU A 73 4.88 -6.18 12.90
C GLU A 73 3.78 -5.47 13.70
N LEU A 74 2.58 -5.38 13.12
CA LEU A 74 1.42 -4.70 13.71
C LEU A 74 0.41 -5.68 14.30
N PHE A 75 0.14 -6.79 13.62
CA PHE A 75 -0.97 -7.69 13.95
C PHE A 75 -0.57 -8.99 14.67
N GLN A 76 0.67 -9.12 15.14
CA GLN A 76 1.13 -10.33 15.87
C GLN A 76 0.28 -10.62 17.11
N GLU A 77 -0.16 -9.60 17.83
CA GLU A 77 -0.99 -9.74 19.04
C GLU A 77 -2.50 -9.75 18.73
N VAL A 78 -2.87 -9.40 17.50
CA VAL A 78 -4.28 -9.38 17.05
C VAL A 78 -4.64 -10.79 16.60
N GLY A 79 -4.91 -11.68 17.56
CA GLY A 79 -5.30 -13.05 17.29
C GLY A 79 -6.53 -13.13 16.36
N GLY A 80 -6.55 -14.13 15.46
CA GLY A 80 -7.76 -14.51 14.71
C GLY A 80 -7.88 -14.00 13.26
N VAL A 81 -6.80 -13.50 12.67
CA VAL A 81 -6.83 -12.91 11.31
C VAL A 81 -6.58 -13.93 10.17
N GLY A 82 -6.18 -15.16 10.52
CA GLY A 82 -5.72 -16.19 9.57
C GLY A 82 -6.69 -16.46 8.42
N GLY A 83 -6.18 -16.42 7.19
CA GLY A 83 -6.91 -16.79 5.97
C GLY A 83 -7.82 -15.71 5.38
N CYS A 84 -7.85 -14.51 5.95
CA CYS A 84 -8.66 -13.41 5.45
C CYS A 84 -7.89 -12.46 4.52
N TYR A 85 -8.62 -11.75 3.63
CA TYR A 85 -8.05 -10.74 2.73
C TYR A 85 -7.21 -9.72 3.50
N CYS A 86 -5.97 -9.48 3.05
CA CYS A 86 -5.15 -8.38 3.53
C CYS A 86 -4.58 -7.54 2.38
N GLY A 87 -4.54 -6.22 2.57
CA GLY A 87 -3.99 -5.28 1.61
C GLY A 87 -3.70 -3.91 2.22
N VAL A 88 -2.96 -3.08 1.47
CA VAL A 88 -2.69 -1.69 1.84
C VAL A 88 -3.51 -0.76 0.93
N LEU A 89 -4.17 0.23 1.52
CA LEU A 89 -4.88 1.28 0.80
C LEU A 89 -3.90 2.39 0.36
N PRO A 90 -4.18 3.11 -0.74
CA PRO A 90 -3.35 4.22 -1.24
C PRO A 90 -3.49 5.47 -0.36
N TYR A 91 -3.12 5.35 0.90
CA TYR A 91 -3.07 6.42 1.88
C TYR A 91 -1.76 6.32 2.65
N CYS A 92 -1.01 7.41 2.66
CA CYS A 92 0.16 7.57 3.50
C CYS A 92 0.21 9.02 3.99
N GLU A 93 -0.16 9.22 5.25
CA GLU A 93 0.20 10.41 6.02
C GLU A 93 1.48 10.08 6.80
N GLU A 94 2.35 11.07 7.08
CA GLU A 94 3.68 10.85 7.68
C GLU A 94 3.67 9.83 8.84
N GLY A 95 4.18 8.62 8.56
CA GLY A 95 4.28 7.55 9.55
C GLY A 95 3.00 6.76 9.82
N LYS A 96 1.94 6.94 9.04
CA LYS A 96 0.71 6.14 9.10
C LYS A 96 0.43 5.44 7.78
N VAL A 97 -0.22 4.29 7.88
CA VAL A 97 -0.71 3.52 6.73
C VAL A 97 -2.13 3.07 7.00
N MET A 98 -2.95 3.02 5.95
CA MET A 98 -4.24 2.35 6.03
C MET A 98 -4.15 0.95 5.46
N VAL A 99 -4.57 -0.04 6.24
CA VAL A 99 -4.55 -1.45 5.85
C VAL A 99 -5.95 -2.02 5.96
N VAL A 100 -6.26 -2.94 5.05
CA VAL A 100 -7.44 -3.78 5.11
C VAL A 100 -7.01 -5.15 5.59
N VAL A 101 -7.69 -5.67 6.59
CA VAL A 101 -7.44 -6.99 7.15
C VAL A 101 -8.77 -7.61 7.54
N GLY A 102 -9.19 -8.68 6.87
CA GLY A 102 -10.47 -9.36 7.13
C GLY A 102 -11.72 -8.50 6.94
N GLY A 103 -11.67 -7.56 5.99
CA GLY A 103 -12.74 -6.59 5.74
C GLY A 103 -12.76 -5.43 6.72
N LEU A 104 -11.89 -5.39 7.73
CA LEU A 104 -11.72 -4.25 8.62
C LEU A 104 -10.65 -3.33 8.07
N VAL A 105 -10.91 -2.03 8.11
CA VAL A 105 -9.99 -0.98 7.70
C VAL A 105 -9.37 -0.40 8.96
N TYR A 106 -8.04 -0.44 9.03
CA TYR A 106 -7.27 0.10 10.14
C TYR A 106 -6.38 1.23 9.66
N CYS A 107 -6.29 2.28 10.46
CA CYS A 107 -5.22 3.27 10.40
C CYS A 107 -4.15 2.87 11.42
N CYS A 108 -2.95 2.59 10.93
CA CYS A 108 -1.86 2.06 11.73
C CYS A 108 -0.68 3.03 11.75
N GLY A 109 -0.16 3.33 12.93
CA GLY A 109 1.10 4.06 13.12
C GLY A 109 2.30 3.13 12.92
N LEU A 110 3.22 3.53 12.04
CA LEU A 110 4.40 2.76 11.67
C LEU A 110 5.56 2.89 12.66
N GLU A 111 5.51 3.87 13.57
CA GLU A 111 6.53 4.12 14.60
C GLU A 111 6.05 3.71 15.99
N ASP A 112 4.84 4.13 16.37
CA ASP A 112 4.26 3.85 17.69
C ASP A 112 3.44 2.55 17.74
N LYS A 113 3.30 1.86 16.59
CA LYS A 113 2.54 0.62 16.40
C LYS A 113 1.07 0.71 16.85
N ARG A 114 0.51 1.92 16.94
CA ARG A 114 -0.90 2.10 17.32
C ARG A 114 -1.80 1.68 16.16
N ILE A 115 -2.86 0.96 16.48
CA ILE A 115 -3.85 0.48 15.50
C ILE A 115 -5.21 1.09 15.88
N LYS A 116 -5.88 1.71 14.91
CA LYS A 116 -7.23 2.25 15.06
C LYS A 116 -8.11 1.70 13.94
N GLU A 117 -9.19 1.01 14.30
CA GLU A 117 -10.26 0.67 13.34
C GLU A 117 -10.95 1.96 12.88
N VAL A 118 -11.05 2.16 11.57
CA VAL A 118 -11.67 3.34 10.96
C VAL A 118 -12.83 2.99 10.03
N GLY A 119 -13.04 1.71 9.76
CA GLY A 119 -14.16 1.26 8.95
C GLY A 119 -14.25 -0.26 8.86
N ARG A 120 -15.40 -0.74 8.40
CA ARG A 120 -15.67 -2.15 8.14
C ARG A 120 -16.39 -2.29 6.82
N TRP A 121 -15.91 -3.18 5.98
CA TRP A 121 -16.50 -3.59 4.72
C TRP A 121 -16.79 -5.08 4.73
N TRP A 122 -17.64 -5.51 3.80
CA TRP A 122 -17.95 -6.92 3.67
C TRP A 122 -16.76 -7.64 3.02
N TRP A 123 -16.15 -8.59 3.74
CA TRP A 123 -14.92 -9.26 3.31
C TRP A 123 -15.07 -9.98 1.96
N ALA A 124 -16.28 -10.39 1.57
CA ALA A 124 -16.53 -11.03 0.27
C ALA A 124 -16.49 -10.07 -0.93
N GLU A 125 -16.43 -8.76 -0.71
CA GLU A 125 -16.25 -7.76 -1.78
C GLU A 125 -14.79 -7.64 -2.24
N PHE A 126 -13.86 -8.24 -1.49
CA PHE A 126 -12.45 -8.20 -1.82
C PHE A 126 -12.03 -9.45 -2.59
N THR A 127 -11.67 -9.27 -3.85
CA THR A 127 -11.07 -10.30 -4.70
C THR A 127 -9.58 -10.03 -4.89
N GLU A 128 -8.86 -10.97 -5.50
CA GLU A 128 -7.45 -10.77 -5.89
C GLU A 128 -7.25 -9.62 -6.88
N SER A 129 -8.31 -9.30 -7.65
CA SER A 129 -8.33 -8.20 -8.62
C SER A 129 -8.79 -6.87 -8.03
N THR A 130 -9.28 -6.82 -6.79
CA THR A 130 -9.64 -5.56 -6.13
C THR A 130 -8.41 -4.65 -6.05
N ARG A 131 -8.57 -3.43 -6.57
CA ARG A 131 -7.56 -2.38 -6.56
C ARG A 131 -8.19 -1.12 -5.99
N PHE A 132 -7.47 -0.49 -5.08
CA PHE A 132 -7.82 0.81 -4.53
C PHE A 132 -7.00 1.86 -5.25
N PHE A 133 -7.68 2.78 -5.90
CA PHE A 133 -7.05 3.95 -6.49
C PHE A 133 -7.33 5.14 -5.61
N PRO A 134 -6.32 5.99 -5.33
CA PRO A 134 -6.57 7.23 -4.64
C PRO A 134 -7.51 8.07 -5.50
N TYR A 135 -8.66 8.41 -4.95
CA TYR A 135 -9.60 9.32 -5.60
C TYR A 135 -9.22 10.74 -5.20
N VAL A 136 -8.78 11.53 -6.17
CA VAL A 136 -8.52 12.96 -5.98
C VAL A 136 -9.65 13.72 -6.65
N ASN A 137 -10.60 14.22 -5.84
CA ASN A 137 -11.60 15.15 -6.31
C ASN A 137 -11.09 16.58 -6.11
N THR A 138 -10.80 17.27 -7.21
CA THR A 138 -10.41 18.69 -7.14
C THR A 138 -11.62 19.62 -7.05
N LEU A 139 -12.85 19.10 -7.18
CA LEU A 139 -14.08 19.89 -7.19
C LEU A 139 -14.75 19.99 -5.81
N VAL A 140 -14.49 19.04 -4.91
CA VAL A 140 -15.11 19.00 -3.58
C VAL A 140 -14.09 18.52 -2.56
N HIS A 141 -13.84 19.33 -1.53
CA HIS A 141 -13.08 18.89 -0.35
C HIS A 141 -13.97 17.94 0.45
N VAL A 142 -13.50 16.72 0.68
CA VAL A 142 -14.14 15.78 1.60
C VAL A 142 -13.45 15.96 2.95
N ASP A 143 -14.21 16.36 3.96
CA ASP A 143 -13.78 16.53 5.36
C ASP A 143 -13.75 15.18 6.10
#